data_AF-A0A8S2UWK6-F1
#
_entry.id   AF-A0A8S2UWK6-F1
#
_cell.length_a   1.000
_cell.length_b   1.000
_cell.length_c   1.000
_cell.angle_alpha   90.00
_cell.angle_beta   90.00
_cell.angle_gamma   90.00
#
_symmetry.space_group_name_H-M   'P 1'
#
loop_
_entity.id
_entity.type
_entity.pdbx_description
1 polymer ?
#
loop_
_entity_poly.entity_id
_entity_poly.type
_entity_poly.pdbx_seq_one_letter_code
_entity_poly.pdbx_strand_id
1 'polypeptide(L)' 'EALDAILAPSRPTDKPLRLPLQDVYKIGGIGTVPVGRVETGVLKPNMVVSFAPSNLQTEVKSIEMHHEALQ' A
#
# COMPACT_ATOMS: atom_id res chain seq x y z
N GLU A 1 19.06 14.67 17.16
CA GLU A 1 19.68 15.77 16.39
C GLU A 1 19.98 15.41 14.94
N ALA A 2 20.94 14.52 14.63
CA ALA A 2 21.31 14.23 13.24
C ALA A 2 20.16 13.66 12.38
N LEU A 3 19.33 12.76 12.95
CA LEU A 3 18.16 12.21 12.25
C LEU A 3 17.04 13.25 12.10
N ASP A 4 16.83 14.08 13.12
CA ASP A 4 15.79 15.13 13.12
C ASP A 4 16.11 16.26 12.13
N ALA A 5 17.38 16.43 11.77
CA ALA A 5 17.83 17.38 10.75
C ALA A 5 17.56 16.91 9.31
N ILE A 6 17.13 15.66 9.10
CA ILE A 6 16.77 15.15 7.78
C ILE A 6 15.41 15.71 7.38
N LEU A 7 15.37 16.42 6.25
CA LEU A 7 14.12 16.90 5.67
C LEU A 7 13.33 15.72 5.11
N ALA A 8 12.06 15.61 5.51
CA ALA A 8 11.18 14.60 4.97
C ALA A 8 11.02 14.77 3.45
N PRO A 9 11.08 13.68 2.67
CA PRO A 9 10.90 13.77 1.23
C PRO A 9 9.47 14.20 0.87
N SER A 10 9.33 14.90 -0.26
CA SER A 10 8.02 15.20 -0.83
C SER A 10 7.32 13.91 -1.24
N ARG A 11 6.04 13.77 -0.85
CA ARG A 11 5.21 12.61 -1.18
C ARG A 11 4.32 12.95 -2.37
N PRO A 12 4.43 12.24 -3.51
CA PRO A 12 3.65 12.54 -4.70
C PRO A 12 2.23 11.94 -4.61
N THR A 13 1.38 12.50 -3.76
CA THR A 13 0.00 12.05 -3.51
C THR A 13 -0.94 12.30 -4.69
N ASP A 14 -0.63 13.29 -5.54
CA ASP A 14 -1.48 13.70 -6.67
C ASP A 14 -1.26 12.82 -7.91
N LYS A 15 -0.25 11.94 -7.88
CA LYS A 15 0.03 10.99 -8.96
C LYS A 15 -0.84 9.74 -8.83
N PRO A 16 -1.04 8.97 -9.91
CA PRO A 16 -1.74 7.69 -9.84
C PRO A 16 -1.08 6.72 -8.83
N LEU A 17 -1.90 5.89 -8.19
CA LEU A 17 -1.43 4.89 -7.22
C LEU A 17 -0.42 3.93 -7.85
N ARG A 18 0.76 3.79 -7.23
CA ARG A 18 1.74 2.73 -7.52
C ARG A 18 2.28 2.17 -6.21
N LEU A 19 2.12 0.86 -6.04
CA LEU A 19 2.55 0.11 -4.87
C LEU A 19 3.26 -1.16 -5.35
N PRO A 20 4.61 -1.15 -5.48
CA PRO A 20 5.38 -2.34 -5.76
C PRO A 20 5.28 -3.34 -4.62
N LEU A 21 4.97 -4.60 -4.92
CA LEU A 21 4.88 -5.66 -3.93
C LEU A 21 6.28 -6.13 -3.55
N GLN A 22 6.53 -6.18 -2.25
CA GLN A 22 7.74 -6.76 -1.65
C GLN A 22 7.51 -8.24 -1.36
N ASP A 23 6.39 -8.54 -0.71
CA ASP A 23 6.01 -9.90 -0.32
C ASP A 23 4.49 -10.10 -0.44
N VAL A 24 4.08 -11.36 -0.50
CA VAL A 24 2.67 -11.76 -0.50
C VAL A 24 2.48 -12.90 0.49
N TYR A 25 1.62 -12.68 1.48
CA TYR A 25 1.29 -13.68 2.48
C TYR A 25 -0.10 -14.28 2.23
N LYS A 26 -0.29 -15.52 2.67
CA LYS A 26 -1.60 -16.17 2.71
C LYS A 26 -1.95 -16.45 4.16
N ILE A 27 -2.84 -15.64 4.72
CA ILE A 27 -3.23 -15.72 6.13
C ILE A 27 -4.59 -16.40 6.23
N GLY A 28 -4.65 -17.50 6.98
CA GLY A 28 -5.89 -18.25 7.21
C GLY A 28 -6.97 -17.33 7.80
N GLY A 29 -8.16 -17.34 7.20
CA GLY A 29 -9.30 -16.51 7.64
C GLY A 29 -9.32 -15.07 7.12
N ILE A 30 -8.20 -14.53 6.62
CA ILE A 30 -8.12 -13.17 6.03
C ILE A 30 -8.03 -13.26 4.51
N GLY A 31 -7.22 -14.19 3.99
CA GLY A 31 -6.98 -14.38 2.56
C GLY A 31 -5.56 -13.98 2.16
N THR A 32 -5.44 -13.43 0.95
CA THR A 32 -4.15 -13.01 0.37
C THR A 32 -3.83 -11.59 0.78
N VAL A 33 -2.67 -11.38 1.40
CA VAL A 33 -2.22 -10.09 1.94
C VAL A 33 -0.93 -9.67 1.24
N PRO A 34 -1.01 -8.81 0.20
CA PRO A 34 0.16 -8.22 -0.42
C PRO A 34 0.74 -7.10 0.44
N VAL A 35 2.07 -7.03 0.54
CA VAL A 35 2.80 -6.03 1.32
C VAL A 35 3.75 -5.26 0.43
N GLY A 36 3.85 -3.95 0.63
CA GLY A 36 4.75 -3.10 -0.11
C GLY A 36 4.67 -1.64 0.30
N ARG A 37 5.48 -0.81 -0.35
CA ARG A 37 5.53 0.63 -0.12
C ARG A 37 4.73 1.36 -1.18
N VAL A 38 3.87 2.28 -0.76
CA VAL A 38 3.21 3.22 -1.69
C VAL A 38 4.27 4.22 -2.16
N GLU A 39 4.64 4.16 -3.43
CA GLU A 39 5.61 5.08 -4.03
C GLU A 39 4.93 6.34 -4.57
N THR A 40 3.71 6.20 -5.10
CA THR A 40 2.90 7.33 -5.59
C THR A 40 1.42 7.13 -5.31
N GLY A 41 0.68 8.23 -5.23
CA GLY A 41 -0.77 8.23 -5.02
C GLY A 41 -1.19 7.90 -3.58
N VAL A 42 -2.47 7.54 -3.43
CA VAL A 42 -3.09 7.23 -2.15
C VAL A 42 -3.88 5.92 -2.28
N LEU A 43 -3.76 5.05 -1.27
CA LEU A 43 -4.52 3.81 -1.14
C LEU A 43 -5.53 3.96 0.01
N LYS A 44 -6.78 3.56 -0.22
CA LYS A 44 -7.86 3.57 0.77
C LYS A 44 -8.63 2.25 0.72
N PRO A 45 -9.26 1.83 1.82
CA PRO A 45 -10.20 0.72 1.80
C PRO A 45 -11.32 0.94 0.78
N ASN A 46 -11.87 -0.16 0.26
CA ASN A 46 -12.93 -0.22 -0.74
C ASN A 46 -12.54 0.34 -2.13
N MET A 47 -11.27 0.68 -2.36
CA MET A 47 -10.78 0.98 -3.70
C MET A 47 -10.67 -0.29 -4.54
N VAL A 48 -11.07 -0.22 -5.80
CA VAL A 48 -10.74 -1.24 -6.80
C VAL A 48 -9.34 -0.97 -7.33
N VAL A 49 -8.45 -1.95 -7.22
CA VAL A 49 -7.06 -1.89 -7.65
C VAL A 49 -6.78 -2.94 -8.72
N SER A 50 -5.78 -2.69 -9.56
CA SER A 50 -5.31 -3.63 -10.57
C SER A 50 -3.84 -4.00 -10.33
N PHE A 51 -3.55 -5.29 -10.37
CA PHE A 51 -2.21 -5.85 -10.25
C PHE A 51 -1.62 -6.11 -11.64
N ALA A 52 -0.55 -5.38 -11.96
CA ALA A 52 0.25 -5.65 -13.15
C ALA A 52 1.29 -6.76 -12.86
N PRO A 53 1.72 -7.54 -13.88
CA PRO A 53 1.34 -7.46 -15.29
C PRO A 53 0.08 -8.28 -15.65
N SER A 54 -0.47 -9.07 -14.72
CA SER A 54 -1.60 -9.97 -15.00
C SER A 54 -2.94 -9.26 -15.18
N ASN A 55 -3.00 -7.95 -14.92
CA ASN A 55 -4.21 -7.11 -14.98
C ASN A 55 -5.35 -7.64 -14.10
N LEU A 56 -5.03 -8.38 -13.04
CA LEU A 56 -6.03 -8.85 -12.07
C LEU A 56 -6.61 -7.64 -11.33
N GLN A 57 -7.94 -7.53 -11.30
CA GLN A 57 -8.63 -6.50 -10.55
C GLN A 57 -9.28 -7.08 -9.29
N THR A 58 -9.18 -6.36 -8.18
CA THR A 58 -9.81 -6.72 -6.91
C THR A 58 -10.08 -5.49 -6.08
N GLU A 59 -10.94 -5.62 -5.08
CA GLU A 59 -11.22 -4.59 -4.08
C GLU A 59 -10.28 -4.74 -2.88
N VAL A 60 -9.80 -3.61 -2.36
CA VAL A 60 -9.03 -3.52 -1.12
C VAL A 60 -9.99 -3.62 0.06
N LYS A 61 -9.92 -4.67 0.86
CA LYS A 61 -10.82 -4.86 2.01
C LYS A 61 -10.38 -4.07 3.24
N SER A 62 -9.09 -4.11 3.57
CA SER A 62 -8.51 -3.38 4.69
C SER A 62 -7.07 -3.00 4.38
N ILE A 63 -6.55 -2.03 5.13
CA ILE A 63 -5.15 -1.60 5.06
C ILE A 63 -4.62 -1.57 6.49
N GLU A 64 -3.42 -2.09 6.69
CA GLU A 64 -2.76 -2.10 7.99
C GLU A 64 -1.34 -1.54 7.85
N MET A 65 -0.92 -0.74 8.83
CA MET A 65 0.46 -0.29 8.97
C MET A 65 0.86 -0.43 10.45
N HIS A 66 1.90 -1.21 10.73
CA HIS A 66 2.42 -1.40 12.10
C HIS A 66 1.35 -1.78 13.16
N HIS A 67 0.44 -2.71 12.84
CA HIS A 67 -0.68 -3.14 13.70
C HIS A 67 -1.81 -2.12 13.89
N GLU A 68 -1.80 -1.04 13.12
CA GLU A 68 -2.90 -0.07 13.09
C GLU A 68 -3.68 -0.18 11.77
N ALA A 69 -5.00 -0.30 11.89
CA ALA A 69 -5.90 -0.27 10.76
C ALA A 69 -6.04 1.17 10.24
N LEU A 70 -5.76 1.35 8.94
CA LEU A 70 -5.97 2.63 8.27
C LEU A 70 -7.39 2.67 7.68
N GLN A 71 -8.14 3.72 8.03
CA GLN A 71 -9.50 3.98 7.55
C GLN A 71 -9.52 4.70 6.20
#